data_AF-A0A351CL34-F1
#
_entry.id   AF-A0A351CL34-F1
#
_cell.length_a   1.000
_cell.length_b   1.000
_cell.length_c   1.000
_cell.angle_alpha   90.00
_cell.angle_beta   90.00
_cell.angle_gamma   90.00
#
_symmetry.space_group_name_H-M   'P 1'
#
loop_
_entity.id
_entity.type
_entity.pdbx_description
1 polymer ?
#
loop_
_entity_poly.entity_id
_entity_poly.type
_entity_poly.pdbx_seq_one_letter_code
_entity_poly.pdbx_strand_id
1 'polypeptide(L)'
;MTDLEQHVNEPGRDKLVKQVKDKIDKLGVTYVYYQFVSVTGRIVGKGIPARHWERLSEKGFQLVYGSTANLFIDRHGDYIGYGPEASELVGIPDPDTFCQLPWDKKVARVFCRLYRNREERDNPGAALTSDCRGNLYRQHKEFQDQYGLDMRCGTEPEMMWLKRGEDGMPNGGVTKPNCYHIDQFEEL
;
A
#
# COMPACT_ATOMS: atom_id res chain seq x y z
N MET A 1 10.00 -12.07 20.00
CA MET A 1 8.88 -11.94 19.05
C MET A 1 9.14 -10.70 18.22
N THR A 2 9.38 -10.85 16.93
CA THR A 2 9.67 -9.77 15.97
C THR A 2 8.44 -8.89 15.74
N ASP A 3 8.61 -7.69 15.19
CA ASP A 3 7.48 -6.79 14.87
C ASP A 3 6.48 -7.44 13.90
N LEU A 4 7.00 -8.25 12.97
CA LEU A 4 6.18 -9.06 12.07
C LEU A 4 5.32 -10.04 12.86
N GLU A 5 5.94 -10.81 13.76
CA GLU A 5 5.23 -11.80 14.57
C GLU A 5 4.20 -11.15 15.49
N GLN A 6 4.50 -9.97 16.04
CA GLN A 6 3.53 -9.21 16.84
C GLN A 6 2.30 -8.80 16.01
N HIS A 7 2.49 -8.34 14.77
CA HIS A 7 1.36 -8.03 13.87
C HIS A 7 0.58 -9.31 13.53
N VAL A 8 1.24 -10.39 13.11
CA VAL A 8 0.53 -11.62 12.72
C VAL A 8 -0.29 -12.19 13.89
N ASN A 9 0.22 -12.09 15.12
CA ASN A 9 -0.40 -12.59 16.34
C ASN A 9 -1.24 -11.53 17.09
N GLU A 10 -1.54 -10.39 16.47
CA GLU A 10 -2.32 -9.33 17.10
C GLU A 10 -3.70 -9.86 17.56
N PRO A 11 -4.14 -9.59 18.82
CA PRO A 11 -5.38 -10.13 19.36
C PRO A 11 -6.60 -9.86 18.46
N GLY A 12 -7.33 -10.91 18.11
CA GLY A 12 -8.54 -10.82 17.28
C GLY A 12 -8.27 -10.76 15.76
N ARG A 13 -7.02 -10.66 15.33
CA ARG A 13 -6.67 -10.66 13.90
C ARG A 13 -7.04 -11.97 13.21
N ASP A 14 -6.89 -13.10 13.88
CA ASP A 14 -7.27 -14.43 13.37
C ASP A 14 -8.76 -14.51 12.99
N LYS A 15 -9.62 -13.90 13.81
CA LYS A 15 -11.06 -13.77 13.55
C LYS A 15 -11.32 -12.89 12.33
N LEU A 16 -10.63 -11.75 12.22
CA LEU A 16 -10.75 -10.87 11.05
C LEU A 16 -10.31 -11.56 9.75
N VAL A 17 -9.22 -12.34 9.79
CA VAL A 17 -8.73 -13.13 8.64
C VAL A 17 -9.81 -14.10 8.17
N LYS A 18 -10.46 -14.83 9.09
CA LYS A 18 -11.57 -15.75 8.77
C LYS A 18 -12.78 -15.01 8.20
N GLN A 19 -13.16 -13.88 8.80
CA GLN A 19 -14.27 -13.05 8.29
C GLN A 19 -14.02 -12.55 6.86
N VAL A 20 -12.78 -12.14 6.55
CA VAL A 20 -12.41 -11.74 5.19
C VAL A 20 -12.42 -12.95 4.25
N LYS A 21 -12.02 -14.13 4.70
CA LYS A 21 -12.12 -15.36 3.90
C LYS A 21 -13.58 -15.66 3.52
N ASP A 22 -14.49 -15.63 4.49
CA ASP A 22 -15.93 -15.83 4.25
C ASP A 22 -16.48 -14.77 3.28
N LYS A 23 -16.01 -13.53 3.42
CA LYS A 23 -16.38 -12.42 2.52
C LYS A 23 -15.85 -12.63 1.10
N ILE A 24 -14.62 -13.09 0.93
CA ILE A 24 -14.03 -13.45 -0.37
C ILE A 24 -14.90 -14.49 -1.07
N ASP A 25 -15.28 -15.56 -0.36
CA ASP A 25 -16.07 -16.66 -0.90
C ASP A 25 -17.48 -16.18 -1.28
N LYS A 26 -18.15 -15.46 -0.37
CA LYS A 26 -19.49 -14.91 -0.59
C LYS A 26 -19.55 -13.96 -1.77
N LEU A 27 -18.50 -13.16 -1.98
CA LEU A 27 -18.42 -12.18 -3.06
C LEU A 27 -17.90 -12.78 -4.37
N GLY A 28 -17.42 -14.02 -4.38
CA GLY A 28 -16.83 -14.65 -5.56
C GLY A 28 -15.53 -13.98 -6.03
N VAL A 29 -14.75 -13.42 -5.10
CA VAL A 29 -13.47 -12.79 -5.43
C VAL A 29 -12.44 -13.86 -5.77
N THR A 30 -11.83 -13.78 -6.95
CA THR A 30 -10.84 -14.74 -7.44
C THR A 30 -9.41 -14.24 -7.30
N TYR A 31 -9.21 -12.93 -7.16
CA TYR A 31 -7.90 -12.30 -7.13
C TYR A 31 -7.84 -11.17 -6.11
N VAL A 32 -6.73 -11.08 -5.36
CA VAL A 32 -6.51 -10.02 -4.39
C VAL A 32 -5.21 -9.29 -4.73
N TYR A 33 -5.28 -7.96 -4.81
CA TYR A 33 -4.13 -7.09 -4.95
C TYR A 33 -3.63 -6.66 -3.57
N TYR A 34 -2.47 -7.19 -3.19
CA TYR A 34 -1.77 -6.90 -1.94
C TYR A 34 -0.89 -5.68 -2.17
N GLN A 35 -1.29 -4.54 -1.63
CA GLN A 35 -0.73 -3.24 -2.00
C GLN A 35 -0.17 -2.48 -0.81
N PHE A 36 0.82 -1.65 -1.09
CA PHE A 36 1.40 -0.67 -0.18
C PHE A 36 1.70 0.62 -0.95
N VAL A 37 2.12 1.65 -0.23
CA VAL A 37 2.42 2.97 -0.80
C VAL A 37 3.93 3.17 -0.81
N SER A 38 4.49 3.50 -1.97
CA SER A 38 5.91 3.85 -2.08
C SER A 38 6.19 5.25 -1.51
N VAL A 39 7.46 5.59 -1.30
CA VAL A 39 7.86 6.91 -0.80
C VAL A 39 7.47 8.06 -1.73
N THR A 40 7.16 7.80 -3.00
CA THR A 40 6.64 8.80 -3.94
C THR A 40 5.11 8.81 -4.03
N GLY A 41 4.42 8.12 -3.12
CA GLY A 41 2.95 8.07 -3.09
C GLY A 41 2.30 7.14 -4.12
N ARG A 42 3.05 6.29 -4.83
CA ARG A 42 2.46 5.34 -5.79
C ARG A 42 1.95 4.09 -5.07
N ILE A 43 0.85 3.54 -5.57
CA ILE A 43 0.39 2.21 -5.17
C ILE A 43 1.27 1.17 -5.87
N VAL A 44 1.93 0.34 -5.08
CA VAL A 44 2.79 -0.76 -5.52
C VAL A 44 2.33 -2.03 -4.82
N GLY A 45 2.51 -3.19 -5.42
CA GLY A 45 1.99 -4.42 -4.83
C GLY A 45 2.08 -5.64 -5.72
N LYS A 46 1.48 -6.73 -5.24
CA LYS A 46 1.43 -8.01 -5.92
C LYS A 46 0.01 -8.51 -6.00
N GLY A 47 -0.42 -8.88 -7.20
CA GLY A 47 -1.66 -9.60 -7.41
C GLY A 47 -1.47 -11.07 -7.12
N ILE A 48 -2.36 -11.68 -6.32
CA ILE A 48 -2.26 -13.10 -5.95
C ILE A 48 -3.67 -13.72 -5.93
N PRO A 49 -3.85 -14.98 -6.39
CA PRO A 49 -5.15 -15.65 -6.34
C PRO A 49 -5.72 -15.71 -4.92
N ALA A 50 -7.02 -15.42 -4.79
CA ALA A 50 -7.70 -15.26 -3.51
C ALA A 50 -7.69 -16.52 -2.63
N ARG A 51 -7.54 -17.71 -3.23
CA ARG A 51 -7.37 -18.99 -2.52
C ARG A 51 -6.15 -19.01 -1.57
N HIS A 52 -5.20 -18.10 -1.75
CA HIS A 52 -4.00 -18.00 -0.89
C HIS A 52 -4.18 -17.01 0.27
N TRP A 53 -5.37 -16.44 0.47
CA TRP A 53 -5.65 -15.41 1.48
C TRP A 53 -5.13 -15.73 2.88
N GLU A 54 -5.47 -16.90 3.43
CA GLU A 54 -5.07 -17.26 4.81
C GLU A 54 -3.56 -17.43 4.92
N ARG A 55 -2.94 -18.13 3.96
CA ARG A 55 -1.48 -18.31 3.89
C ARG A 55 -0.76 -16.97 3.81
N LEU A 56 -1.26 -16.03 3.01
CA LEU A 56 -0.66 -14.71 2.88
C LEU A 56 -0.91 -13.83 4.10
N SER A 57 -2.01 -14.05 4.81
CA SER A 57 -2.29 -13.37 6.08
C SER A 57 -1.33 -13.82 7.19
N GLU A 58 -0.78 -15.03 7.10
CA GLU A 58 0.22 -15.57 8.03
C GLU A 58 1.66 -15.26 7.58
N LYS A 59 1.99 -15.57 6.33
CA LYS A 59 3.37 -15.55 5.83
C LYS A 59 3.76 -14.25 5.14
N GLY A 60 2.78 -13.51 4.62
CA GLY A 60 2.99 -12.36 3.76
C GLY A 60 3.39 -12.74 2.34
N PHE A 61 3.40 -11.75 1.46
CA PHE A 61 4.07 -11.85 0.17
C PHE A 61 5.49 -11.30 0.27
N GLN A 62 6.35 -11.69 -0.67
CA GLN A 62 7.69 -11.12 -0.82
C GLN A 62 7.81 -10.33 -2.13
N LEU A 63 8.61 -9.26 -2.06
CA LEU A 63 8.95 -8.36 -3.15
C LEU A 63 10.30 -7.68 -2.86
N VAL A 64 11.05 -7.26 -3.87
CA VAL A 64 12.32 -6.53 -3.69
C VAL A 64 12.14 -5.25 -2.85
N TYR A 65 13.06 -4.95 -1.92
CA TYR A 65 12.95 -3.72 -1.09
C TYR A 65 12.87 -2.44 -1.90
N GLY A 66 13.61 -2.32 -3.00
CA GLY A 66 13.60 -1.14 -3.86
C GLY A 66 12.21 -0.78 -4.42
N SER A 67 11.24 -1.69 -4.36
CA SER A 67 9.85 -1.40 -4.67
C SER A 67 9.24 -0.30 -3.77
N THR A 68 9.75 -0.08 -2.55
CA THR A 68 9.34 1.05 -1.69
C THR A 68 9.76 2.40 -2.26
N ALA A 69 10.71 2.42 -3.21
CA ALA A 69 11.12 3.59 -4.00
C ALA A 69 10.81 3.46 -5.50
N ASN A 70 9.87 2.58 -5.87
CA ASN A 70 9.49 2.28 -7.26
C ASN A 70 10.65 1.81 -8.16
N LEU A 71 11.72 1.25 -7.58
CA LEU A 71 12.94 0.88 -8.30
C LEU A 71 13.57 2.05 -9.06
N PHE A 72 13.37 3.28 -8.59
CA PHE A 72 14.05 4.44 -9.15
C PHE A 72 15.53 4.43 -8.79
N ILE A 73 16.31 4.93 -9.74
CA ILE A 73 17.73 5.19 -9.59
C ILE A 73 17.96 6.68 -9.30
N ASP A 74 19.05 6.98 -8.62
CA ASP A 74 19.54 8.33 -8.46
C ASP A 74 20.29 8.81 -9.72
N ARG A 75 20.83 10.02 -9.66
CA ARG A 75 21.60 10.62 -10.78
C ARG A 75 22.93 9.93 -11.08
N HIS A 76 23.43 9.08 -10.17
CA HIS A 76 24.66 8.32 -10.33
C HIS A 76 24.41 6.93 -10.92
N GLY A 77 23.14 6.53 -11.04
CA GLY A 77 22.74 5.23 -11.59
C GLY A 77 22.47 4.17 -10.53
N ASP A 78 22.47 4.55 -9.25
CA ASP A 78 22.30 3.63 -8.13
C ASP A 78 20.84 3.59 -7.66
N TYR A 79 20.34 2.42 -7.27
CA TYR A 79 18.97 2.31 -6.75
C TYR A 79 18.80 3.14 -5.46
N ILE A 80 17.69 3.87 -5.39
CA ILE A 80 17.34 4.65 -4.20
C ILE A 80 16.92 3.70 -3.08
N GLY A 81 17.63 3.79 -1.95
CA GLY A 81 17.30 3.10 -0.69
C GLY A 81 17.95 1.73 -0.54
N TYR A 82 17.72 0.81 -1.46
CA TYR A 82 18.23 -0.57 -1.39
C TYR A 82 18.81 -1.00 -2.73
N GLY A 83 20.02 -1.57 -2.70
CA GLY A 83 20.68 -2.11 -3.88
C GLY A 83 20.02 -3.39 -4.41
N PRO A 84 20.40 -3.85 -5.62
CA PRO A 84 19.83 -5.03 -6.24
C PRO A 84 20.15 -6.33 -5.49
N GLU A 85 21.20 -6.31 -4.66
CA GLU A 85 21.62 -7.42 -3.79
C GLU A 85 20.79 -7.55 -2.52
N ALA A 86 19.96 -6.55 -2.20
CA ALA A 86 19.17 -6.55 -0.99
C ALA A 86 18.11 -7.66 -1.01
N SER A 87 17.75 -8.16 0.18
CA SER A 87 16.69 -9.16 0.32
C SER A 87 15.31 -8.63 -0.13
N GLU A 88 14.34 -9.54 -0.17
CA GLU A 88 12.95 -9.15 -0.39
C GLU A 88 12.28 -8.73 0.93
N LEU A 89 11.46 -7.68 0.92
CA LEU A 89 10.57 -7.35 2.02
C LEU A 89 9.51 -8.43 2.23
N VAL A 90 8.87 -8.41 3.39
CA VAL A 90 7.64 -9.18 3.64
C VAL A 90 6.47 -8.22 3.84
N GLY A 91 5.46 -8.30 2.98
CA GLY A 91 4.21 -7.55 3.12
C GLY A 91 3.12 -8.38 3.78
N ILE A 92 2.66 -7.96 4.96
CA ILE A 92 1.58 -8.61 5.70
C ILE A 92 0.28 -7.81 5.50
N PRO A 93 -0.81 -8.43 5.01
CA PRO A 93 -2.08 -7.74 4.82
C PRO A 93 -2.74 -7.36 6.15
N ASP A 94 -3.34 -6.18 6.15
CA ASP A 94 -4.22 -5.68 7.20
C ASP A 94 -5.68 -6.00 6.82
N PRO A 95 -6.31 -7.01 7.44
CA PRO A 95 -7.60 -7.56 6.97
C PRO A 95 -8.76 -6.57 6.98
N ASP A 96 -8.75 -5.63 7.92
CA ASP A 96 -9.73 -4.54 8.05
C ASP A 96 -9.77 -3.62 6.83
N THR A 97 -8.68 -3.59 6.04
CA THR A 97 -8.62 -2.82 4.80
C THR A 97 -9.13 -3.56 3.57
N PHE A 98 -9.63 -4.81 3.68
CA PHE A 98 -10.11 -5.57 2.53
C PHE A 98 -11.29 -4.88 1.82
N CYS A 99 -11.17 -4.68 0.51
CA CYS A 99 -12.22 -4.06 -0.31
C CYS A 99 -12.30 -4.68 -1.71
N GLN A 100 -13.49 -5.13 -2.12
CA GLN A 100 -13.77 -5.56 -3.48
C GLN A 100 -13.84 -4.34 -4.40
N LEU A 101 -13.24 -4.42 -5.59
CA LEU A 101 -13.30 -3.32 -6.54
C LEU A 101 -14.73 -3.17 -7.09
N PRO A 102 -15.28 -1.94 -7.18
CA PRO A 102 -16.65 -1.76 -7.64
C PRO A 102 -16.81 -2.00 -9.15
N TRP A 103 -15.79 -1.75 -9.96
CA TRP A 103 -15.79 -1.93 -11.42
C TRP A 103 -15.36 -3.34 -11.88
N ASP A 104 -14.67 -4.12 -11.03
CA ASP A 104 -14.35 -5.52 -11.30
C ASP A 104 -14.58 -6.37 -10.03
N LYS A 105 -15.74 -7.02 -9.97
CA LYS A 105 -16.17 -7.80 -8.81
C LYS A 105 -15.34 -9.07 -8.58
N LYS A 106 -14.54 -9.51 -9.55
CA LYS A 106 -13.65 -10.67 -9.37
C LYS A 106 -12.38 -10.31 -8.60
N VAL A 107 -12.11 -9.02 -8.43
CA VAL A 107 -10.88 -8.49 -7.84
C VAL A 107 -11.18 -7.74 -6.54
N ALA A 108 -10.32 -7.94 -5.54
CA ALA A 108 -10.26 -7.13 -4.33
C ALA A 108 -8.86 -6.56 -4.12
N ARG A 109 -8.75 -5.60 -3.21
CA ARG A 109 -7.48 -5.04 -2.73
C ARG A 109 -7.40 -5.14 -1.22
N VAL A 110 -6.18 -5.16 -0.71
CA VAL A 110 -5.86 -5.08 0.72
C VAL A 110 -4.57 -4.30 0.90
N PHE A 111 -4.52 -3.39 1.87
CA PHE A 111 -3.28 -2.72 2.22
C PHE A 111 -2.42 -3.62 3.10
N CYS A 112 -1.11 -3.51 2.95
CA CYS A 112 -0.13 -4.25 3.72
C CYS A 112 0.78 -3.31 4.51
N ARG A 113 1.24 -3.77 5.67
CA ARG A 113 2.42 -3.25 6.37
C ARG A 113 3.63 -4.09 5.99
N LEU A 114 4.78 -3.44 5.86
CA LEU A 114 6.00 -4.06 5.37
C LEU A 114 7.01 -4.29 6.50
N TYR A 115 7.69 -5.42 6.40
CA TYR A 115 8.67 -5.89 7.36
C TYR A 115 9.94 -6.30 6.64
N ARG A 116 11.04 -6.28 7.39
CA ARG A 116 12.30 -6.86 6.96
C ARG A 116 12.13 -8.36 6.72
N ASN A 117 12.92 -8.92 5.80
CA ASN A 117 12.90 -10.36 5.55
C ASN A 117 13.18 -11.12 6.86
N ARG A 118 12.58 -12.30 7.01
CA ARG A 118 12.82 -13.18 8.16
C ARG A 118 14.23 -13.76 8.17
N GLU A 119 14.89 -13.78 7.01
CA GLU A 119 16.24 -14.34 6.81
C GLU A 119 17.34 -13.27 6.88
N GLU A 120 17.00 -12.01 7.18
CA GLU A 120 18.00 -10.95 7.38
C GLU A 120 18.94 -11.27 8.53
N ARG A 121 20.22 -10.94 8.36
CA ARG A 121 21.23 -11.09 9.42
C ARG A 121 20.97 -10.11 10.57
N ASP A 122 20.61 -8.88 10.21
CA ASP A 122 20.37 -7.79 11.15
C ASP A 122 18.88 -7.44 11.19
N ASN A 123 18.29 -7.56 12.38
CA ASN A 123 16.89 -7.25 12.67
C ASN A 123 15.87 -7.99 11.77
N PRO A 124 15.91 -9.34 11.71
CA PRO A 124 14.96 -10.11 10.92
C PRO A 124 13.52 -9.88 11.40
N GLY A 125 12.60 -9.71 10.44
CA GLY A 125 11.18 -9.48 10.74
C GLY A 125 10.86 -8.17 11.46
N ALA A 126 11.82 -7.28 11.66
CA ALA A 126 11.54 -5.94 12.20
C ALA A 126 10.74 -5.10 11.20
N ALA A 127 10.05 -4.09 11.69
CA ALA A 127 9.29 -3.17 10.85
C ALA A 127 10.19 -2.50 9.80
N LEU A 128 9.74 -2.44 8.56
CA LEU A 128 10.52 -1.81 7.49
C LEU A 128 10.40 -0.28 7.64
N THR A 129 11.54 0.40 7.77
CA THR A 129 11.59 1.85 7.98
C THR A 129 11.15 2.64 6.75
N SER A 130 11.30 2.07 5.55
CA SER A 130 10.85 2.65 4.28
C SER A 130 9.36 2.43 3.98
N ASP A 131 8.60 1.78 4.88
CA ASP A 131 7.15 1.62 4.75
C ASP A 131 6.41 2.88 5.21
N CYS A 132 5.87 3.65 4.27
CA CYS A 132 5.09 4.85 4.57
C CYS A 132 3.87 4.55 5.46
N ARG A 133 3.13 3.48 5.17
CA ARG A 133 1.90 3.13 5.91
C ARG A 133 2.25 2.63 7.31
N GLY A 134 3.20 1.71 7.40
CA GLY A 134 3.67 1.17 8.68
C GLY A 134 4.28 2.24 9.57
N ASN A 135 5.01 3.21 8.99
CA ASN A 135 5.56 4.33 9.74
C ASN A 135 4.46 5.21 10.35
N LEU A 136 3.44 5.59 9.56
CA LEU A 136 2.29 6.35 10.07
C LEU A 136 1.55 5.58 11.17
N TYR A 137 1.37 4.26 11.01
CA TYR A 137 0.74 3.41 12.02
C TYR A 137 1.49 3.48 13.36
N ARG A 138 2.82 3.33 13.36
CA ARG A 138 3.64 3.35 14.57
C ARG A 138 3.62 4.73 15.24
N GLN A 139 3.79 5.80 14.45
CA GLN A 139 3.73 7.17 14.98
C GLN A 139 2.36 7.51 15.56
N HIS A 140 1.28 7.05 14.94
CA HIS A 140 -0.06 7.22 15.48
C HIS A 140 -0.24 6.47 16.80
N LYS A 141 0.34 5.28 16.92
CA LYS A 141 0.32 4.52 18.17
C LYS A 141 1.11 5.21 19.28
N GLU A 142 2.31 5.71 18.97
CA GLU A 142 3.12 6.52 19.89
C GLU A 142 2.37 7.78 20.34
N PHE A 143 1.68 8.45 19.42
CA PHE A 143 0.82 9.60 19.71
C PHE A 143 -0.35 9.23 20.65
N GLN A 144 -1.04 8.13 20.39
CA GLN A 144 -2.11 7.64 21.26
C GLN A 144 -1.60 7.29 22.66
N ASP A 145 -0.44 6.63 22.76
CA ASP A 145 0.12 6.22 24.04
C ASP A 145 0.59 7.42 24.86
N GLN A 146 1.14 8.45 24.21
CA GLN A 146 1.61 9.66 24.87
C GLN A 146 0.48 10.61 25.29
N TYR A 147 -0.55 10.77 24.45
CA TYR A 147 -1.55 11.83 24.63
C TYR A 147 -2.97 11.31 24.91
N GLY A 148 -3.24 10.02 24.71
CA GLY A 148 -4.59 9.45 24.84
C GLY A 148 -5.58 9.98 23.79
N LEU A 149 -5.09 10.43 22.63
CA LEU A 149 -5.88 11.08 21.57
C LEU A 149 -5.79 10.32 20.25
N ASP A 150 -6.83 10.46 19.43
CA ASP A 150 -6.89 9.96 18.06
C ASP A 150 -6.81 11.10 17.04
N MET A 151 -5.77 11.09 16.21
CA MET A 151 -5.72 11.91 14.99
C MET A 151 -6.79 11.48 13.98
N ARG A 152 -7.57 12.45 13.49
CA ARG A 152 -8.49 12.29 12.36
C ARG A 152 -8.08 13.25 11.25
N CYS A 153 -8.23 12.82 10.00
CA CYS A 153 -7.86 13.61 8.83
C CYS A 153 -9.01 13.60 7.81
N GLY A 154 -9.27 14.76 7.20
CA GLY A 154 -10.08 14.91 5.99
C GLY A 154 -9.19 15.42 4.87
N THR A 155 -9.37 14.88 3.66
CA THR A 155 -8.58 15.26 2.49
C THR A 155 -9.49 15.76 1.37
N GLU A 156 -9.03 16.78 0.65
CA GLU A 156 -9.71 17.35 -0.52
C GLU A 156 -8.81 17.14 -1.75
N PRO A 157 -8.75 15.91 -2.31
CA PRO A 157 -7.91 15.61 -3.46
C PRO A 157 -8.55 16.15 -4.74
N GLU A 158 -8.23 17.40 -5.08
CA GLU A 158 -8.65 18.00 -6.34
C GLU A 158 -7.96 17.33 -7.53
N MET A 159 -8.72 17.16 -8.62
CA MET A 159 -8.25 16.49 -9.82
C MET A 159 -8.89 17.11 -11.06
N MET A 160 -8.20 16.99 -12.19
CA MET A 160 -8.66 17.48 -13.48
C MET A 160 -8.91 16.32 -14.44
N TRP A 161 -10.01 16.42 -15.20
CA TRP A 161 -10.27 15.50 -16.31
C TRP A 161 -9.64 16.04 -17.59
N LEU A 162 -8.61 15.34 -18.07
CA LEU A 162 -7.96 15.65 -19.34
C LEU A 162 -8.57 14.80 -20.46
N LYS A 163 -8.64 15.37 -21.67
CA LYS A 163 -8.99 14.64 -22.88
C LYS A 163 -7.89 13.62 -23.18
N ARG A 164 -8.28 12.52 -23.83
CA ARG A 164 -7.35 11.51 -24.34
C ARG A 164 -7.06 11.77 -25.81
N GLY A 165 -5.78 11.81 -26.19
CA GLY A 165 -5.33 11.90 -27.57
C GLY A 165 -5.51 10.59 -28.33
N GLU A 166 -5.35 10.63 -29.65
CA GLU A 166 -5.41 9.44 -30.51
C GLU A 166 -4.28 8.44 -30.21
N ASP A 167 -3.13 8.93 -29.73
CA ASP A 167 -2.01 8.15 -29.23
C ASP A 167 -2.26 7.53 -27.84
N GLY A 168 -3.39 7.85 -27.22
CA GLY A 168 -3.78 7.39 -25.90
C GLY A 168 -3.19 8.21 -24.74
N MET A 169 -2.39 9.24 -25.00
CA MET A 169 -1.78 10.14 -24.01
C MET A 169 -2.73 11.29 -23.62
N PRO A 170 -2.46 12.04 -22.53
CA PRO A 170 -3.24 13.22 -22.20
C PRO A 170 -3.14 14.29 -23.30
N ASN A 171 -4.30 14.77 -23.78
CA ASN A 171 -4.44 15.83 -24.79
C ASN A 171 -5.13 17.08 -24.20
N GLY A 172 -4.65 17.49 -23.02
CA GLY A 172 -5.08 18.72 -22.34
C GLY A 172 -6.55 18.74 -21.88
N GLY A 173 -6.94 19.87 -21.28
CA GLY A 173 -8.33 20.22 -20.93
C GLY A 173 -8.76 21.49 -21.68
N VAL A 174 -9.96 21.99 -21.39
CA VAL A 174 -10.36 23.34 -21.86
C VAL A 174 -9.44 24.39 -21.22
N THR A 175 -9.10 24.22 -19.95
CA THR A 175 -8.18 25.10 -19.20
C THR A 175 -6.81 24.43 -18.98
N LYS A 176 -5.79 25.26 -18.74
CA LYS A 176 -4.44 24.80 -18.33
C LYS A 176 -4.47 24.17 -16.95
N PRO A 177 -3.59 23.22 -16.59
CA PRO A 177 -3.64 22.49 -15.32
C PRO A 177 -3.06 23.26 -14.12
N ASN A 178 -3.38 24.55 -13.98
CA ASN A 178 -2.91 25.42 -12.90
C ASN A 178 -4.02 25.60 -11.86
N CYS A 179 -4.14 24.66 -10.91
CA CYS A 179 -5.18 24.74 -9.88
C CYS A 179 -5.15 26.12 -9.17
N TYR A 180 -6.33 26.71 -8.97
CA TYR A 180 -6.55 28.02 -8.33
C TYR A 180 -6.00 29.26 -9.05
N HIS A 181 -5.52 29.12 -10.30
CA HIS A 181 -5.12 30.30 -11.06
C HIS A 181 -6.35 31.02 -11.62
N ILE A 182 -6.44 32.34 -11.43
CA ILE A 182 -7.64 33.14 -11.77
C ILE A 182 -8.05 33.02 -13.25
N ASP A 183 -7.07 32.94 -14.16
CA ASP A 183 -7.29 32.73 -15.61
C ASP A 183 -8.16 31.50 -15.92
N GLN A 184 -8.20 30.47 -15.05
CA GLN A 184 -9.06 29.30 -15.27
C GLN A 184 -10.55 29.62 -15.18
N PHE A 185 -10.95 30.64 -14.40
CA PHE A 185 -12.35 31.02 -14.23
C PHE A 185 -12.85 31.95 -15.34
N GLU A 186 -11.95 32.55 -16.13
CA GLU A 186 -12.30 33.42 -17.26
C GLU A 186 -12.58 32.63 -18.56
N GLU A 187 -12.08 31.39 -18.65
CA GLU A 187 -12.21 30.51 -19.83
C GLU A 187 -13.41 29.53 -19.76
N LEU A 188 -14.16 29.51 -18.64
CA LEU A 188 -15.38 28.70 -18.43
C LEU A 188 -16.66 29.52 -18.68
#